data_AF-A0A1Q6A3V0-F1
#
_entry.id   AF-A0A1Q6A3V0-F1
#
_cell.length_a   1.000
_cell.length_b   1.000
_cell.length_c   1.000
_cell.angle_alpha   90.00
_cell.angle_beta   90.00
_cell.angle_gamma   90.00
#
_symmetry.space_group_name_H-M   'P 1'
#
loop_
_entity.id
_entity.type
_entity.pdbx_description
1 polymer ?
#
loop_
_entity_poly.entity_id
_entity_poly.type
_entity_poly.pdbx_seq_one_letter_code
_entity_poly.pdbx_strand_id
1 'polypeptide(L)'
;MDLQAEKLELIKQLLEVNDPDVLCEIKAVLKRNSADFYHYLPDAVKNSIEAGLRDIENGNSHSRGHASHDLKTRYGVKINH
;
A
#
# COMPACT_ATOMS: atom_id res chain seq x y z
N MET A 1 15.04 19.53 -12.25
CA MET A 1 15.20 19.62 -10.78
C MET A 1 16.57 19.05 -10.44
N ASP A 2 17.45 19.84 -9.85
CA ASP A 2 18.77 19.37 -9.43
C ASP A 2 18.64 18.75 -8.04
N LEU A 3 18.73 17.42 -7.96
CA LEU A 3 18.46 16.68 -6.73
C LEU A 3 19.47 17.00 -5.61
N GLN A 4 20.68 17.47 -5.95
CA GLN A 4 21.70 17.82 -4.96
C GLN A 4 21.41 19.21 -4.37
N ALA A 5 21.00 20.17 -5.20
CA ALA A 5 20.55 21.48 -4.76
C ALA A 5 19.34 21.38 -3.83
N GLU A 6 18.35 20.54 -4.18
CA GLU A 6 17.16 20.29 -3.35
C GLU A 6 17.50 19.71 -1.98
N LYS A 7 18.43 18.74 -1.91
CA LYS A 7 18.90 18.18 -0.63
C LYS A 7 19.55 19.25 0.25
N LEU A 8 20.34 20.13 -0.36
CA LEU A 8 21.02 21.20 0.36
C LEU A 8 20.03 22.23 0.91
N GLU A 9 18.98 22.55 0.13
CA GLU A 9 17.90 23.45 0.56
C GLU A 9 17.12 22.88 1.74
N LEU A 10 16.77 21.58 1.68
CA LEU A 10 16.09 20.89 2.78
C LEU A 10 16.91 20.90 4.08
N ILE A 11 18.23 20.72 4.00
CA ILE A 11 19.13 20.79 5.15
C ILE A 11 19.13 22.20 5.76
N LYS A 12 19.14 23.25 4.94
CA LYS A 12 19.07 24.63 5.45
C LYS A 12 17.77 24.89 6.18
N GLN A 13 16.65 24.49 5.61
CA GLN A 13 15.33 24.63 6.24
C GLN A 13 15.25 23.87 7.57
N LEU A 14 15.82 22.65 7.63
CA LEU A 14 15.88 21.85 8.85
C LEU A 14 16.66 22.52 10.00
N LEU A 15 17.70 23.30 9.69
CA LEU A 15 18.48 24.03 10.69
C LEU A 15 17.70 25.20 11.32
N GLU A 16 16.66 25.70 10.64
CA GLU A 16 15.82 26.80 11.11
C GLU A 16 14.56 26.31 11.86
N VAL A 17 14.27 25.00 11.84
CA VAL A 17 13.13 24.42 12.58
C VAL A 17 13.43 24.41 14.07
N ASN A 18 12.71 25.25 14.81
CA ASN A 18 12.80 25.31 16.28
C ASN A 18 11.71 24.49 16.97
N ASP A 19 10.72 24.01 16.22
CA ASP A 19 9.61 23.22 16.75
C ASP A 19 9.96 21.71 16.76
N PRO A 20 9.97 21.07 17.94
CA PRO A 20 10.37 19.67 18.07
C PRO A 20 9.36 18.69 17.45
N ASP A 21 8.08 19.04 17.39
CA ASP A 21 7.04 18.20 16.77
C ASP A 21 7.22 18.17 15.24
N VAL A 22 7.54 19.31 14.63
CA VAL A 22 7.90 19.39 13.19
C VAL A 22 9.11 18.51 12.86
N LEU A 23 10.15 18.52 13.70
CA LEU A 23 11.31 17.64 13.53
C LEU A 23 10.94 16.15 13.67
N CYS A 24 9.96 15.82 14.53
CA CYS A 24 9.48 14.46 14.72
C CYS A 24 8.77 13.94 13.46
N GLU A 25 7.89 14.74 12.87
CA GLU A 25 7.17 14.41 11.64
C GLU A 25 8.13 14.23 10.46
N ILE A 26 9.11 15.14 10.30
CA ILE A 26 10.12 15.00 9.24
C ILE A 26 10.94 13.72 9.42
N LYS A 27 11.34 13.40 10.65
CA LYS A 27 12.01 12.13 10.96
C LYS A 27 11.14 10.93 10.61
N ALA A 28 9.84 10.97 10.86
CA ALA A 28 8.92 9.89 10.53
C ALA A 28 8.86 9.64 9.01
N VAL A 29 8.79 10.71 8.21
CA VAL A 29 8.83 10.62 6.74
C VAL A 29 10.15 10.07 6.24
N LEU A 30 11.28 10.56 6.76
CA LEU A 30 12.62 10.07 6.38
C LEU A 30 12.86 8.62 6.81
N LYS A 31 12.29 8.18 7.94
CA LYS A 31 12.31 6.79 8.41
C LYS A 31 11.37 5.86 7.67
N ARG A 32 10.34 6.40 7.00
CA ARG A 32 9.37 5.63 6.22
C ARG A 32 10.02 4.83 5.07
N ASN A 33 11.30 5.07 4.80
CA ASN A 33 12.06 4.45 3.72
C ASN A 33 13.05 3.34 4.15
N SER A 34 12.95 2.77 5.36
CA SER A 34 13.73 1.55 5.70
C SER A 34 12.91 0.27 5.78
N ALA A 35 11.58 0.35 5.69
CA ALA A 35 10.73 -0.79 5.35
C ALA A 35 9.30 -0.36 5.09
N ASP A 36 8.90 -0.43 3.82
CA ASP A 36 7.52 -0.78 3.55
C ASP A 36 7.18 -2.03 4.35
N PHE A 37 6.10 -1.99 5.12
CA PHE A 37 5.58 -3.14 5.86
C PHE A 37 5.47 -4.38 4.95
N TYR A 38 5.28 -4.16 3.64
CA TYR A 38 5.34 -5.15 2.58
C TYR A 38 6.61 -6.02 2.66
N HIS A 39 7.78 -5.44 2.92
CA HIS A 39 9.04 -6.19 3.03
C HIS A 39 9.06 -7.16 4.22
N TYR A 40 8.33 -6.86 5.29
CA TYR A 40 8.21 -7.71 6.48
C TYR A 40 7.08 -8.75 6.40
N LEU A 41 6.27 -8.74 5.34
CA LEU A 41 5.25 -9.77 5.17
C LEU A 41 5.90 -11.13 4.84
N PRO A 42 5.40 -12.23 5.41
CA PRO A 42 5.78 -13.57 4.99
C PRO A 42 5.54 -13.77 3.49
N ASP A 43 6.37 -14.56 2.82
CA ASP A 43 6.25 -14.80 1.37
C ASP A 43 4.87 -15.34 0.97
N ALA A 44 4.25 -16.16 1.83
CA ALA A 44 2.88 -16.64 1.62
C ALA A 44 1.84 -15.51 1.52
N VAL A 45 2.01 -14.44 2.32
CA VAL A 45 1.12 -13.28 2.32
C VAL A 45 1.39 -12.41 1.09
N LYS A 46 2.66 -12.20 0.74
CA LYS A 46 3.06 -11.50 -0.49
C LYS A 46 2.50 -12.18 -1.74
N ASN A 47 2.66 -13.51 -1.85
CA ASN A 47 2.15 -14.30 -2.95
C ASN A 47 0.61 -14.21 -3.07
N SER A 48 -0.09 -14.13 -1.94
CA SER A 48 -1.55 -13.98 -1.92
C SER A 48 -2.00 -12.59 -2.38
N ILE A 49 -1.25 -11.54 -2.01
CA ILE A 49 -1.48 -10.17 -2.49
C ILE A 49 -1.23 -10.09 -4.01
N GLU A 50 -0.12 -10.65 -4.49
CA GLU A 50 0.20 -10.69 -5.92
C GLU A 50 -0.84 -11.48 -6.73
N ALA A 51 -1.35 -12.60 -6.20
CA ALA A 51 -2.43 -13.36 -6.82
C ALA A 51 -3.71 -12.52 -6.91
N GLY A 52 -4.09 -11.82 -5.84
CA GLY A 52 -5.26 -10.94 -5.85
C GLY A 52 -5.14 -9.76 -6.81
N LEU A 53 -3.94 -9.16 -6.93
CA LEU A 53 -3.67 -8.11 -7.91
C LEU A 53 -3.80 -8.65 -9.34
N ARG A 54 -3.23 -9.81 -9.62
CA ARG A 54 -3.36 -10.49 -10.92
C ARG A 54 -4.81 -10.83 -11.25
N ASP A 55 -5.60 -11.26 -10.27
CA ASP A 55 -7.03 -11.52 -10.48
C ASP A 55 -7.79 -10.24 -10.85
N ILE A 56 -7.47 -9.12 -10.22
CA ILE A 56 -8.06 -7.82 -10.57
C ILE A 56 -7.64 -7.39 -11.99
N GLU A 57 -6.35 -7.52 -12.33
CA GLU A 57 -5.82 -7.19 -13.67
C GLU A 57 -6.45 -8.06 -14.76
N ASN A 58 -6.68 -9.34 -14.48
CA ASN A 58 -7.33 -10.28 -15.39
C ASN A 58 -8.86 -10.08 -15.48
N GLY A 59 -9.42 -9.09 -14.79
CA GLY A 59 -10.86 -8.83 -14.79
C GLY A 59 -11.67 -9.80 -13.93
N ASN A 60 -11.02 -10.68 -13.15
CA ASN A 60 -11.64 -11.54 -12.14
C ASN A 60 -11.97 -10.76 -10.85
N SER A 61 -12.41 -9.51 -11.00
CA SER A 61 -12.95 -8.71 -9.90
C SER A 61 -14.44 -9.00 -9.78
N HIS A 62 -14.78 -9.98 -8.95
CA HIS A 62 -16.18 -10.29 -8.70
C HIS A 62 -16.76 -9.32 -7.66
N SER A 63 -17.57 -8.37 -8.11
CA SER A 63 -18.52 -7.68 -7.23
C SER A 63 -19.30 -8.73 -6.43
N ARG A 64 -19.64 -8.46 -5.16
CA ARG A 64 -20.36 -9.39 -4.27
C ARG A 64 -21.62 -9.98 -4.95
N GLY A 65 -22.29 -9.21 -5.81
CA GLY A 65 -23.42 -9.66 -6.62
C GLY A 65 -23.05 -10.64 -7.74
N HIS A 66 -21.91 -10.43 -8.40
CA HIS A 66 -21.38 -11.33 -9.43
C HIS A 66 -20.91 -12.66 -8.84
N ALA A 67 -20.18 -12.63 -7.71
CA ALA A 67 -19.72 -13.85 -7.03
C ALA A 67 -20.91 -14.73 -6.60
N SER A 68 -21.98 -14.12 -6.07
CA SER A 68 -23.18 -14.86 -5.68
C SER A 68 -23.95 -15.44 -6.87
N HIS A 69 -23.98 -14.75 -8.01
CA HIS A 69 -24.59 -15.28 -9.24
C HIS A 69 -23.78 -16.47 -9.76
N ASP A 70 -22.46 -16.33 -9.81
CA ASP A 70 -21.56 -17.34 -10.36
C ASP A 70 -21.56 -18.65 -9.53
N LEU A 71 -21.56 -18.54 -8.20
CA LEU A 71 -21.70 -19.68 -7.28
C LEU A 71 -23.05 -20.39 -7.42
N LYS A 72 -24.13 -19.64 -7.65
CA LYS A 72 -25.45 -20.20 -7.88
C LYS A 72 -25.52 -20.93 -9.22
N THR A 73 -24.94 -20.35 -10.26
CA THR A 73 -24.97 -20.90 -11.63
C THR A 73 -24.08 -22.13 -11.78
N ARG A 74 -22.87 -22.15 -11.17
CA ARG A 74 -21.95 -23.30 -11.30
C ARG A 74 -22.19 -24.41 -10.27
N TYR A 75 -22.57 -24.06 -9.04
CA TYR A 75 -22.60 -25.02 -7.92
C TYR A 75 -23.96 -25.11 -7.21
N GLY A 76 -24.99 -24.38 -7.67
CA GLY A 76 -26.34 -24.44 -7.09
C GLY A 76 -26.46 -23.87 -5.67
N VAL A 77 -25.45 -23.14 -5.18
CA VAL A 77 -25.41 -22.64 -3.80
C VAL A 77 -26.36 -21.46 -3.63
N LYS A 78 -27.22 -21.50 -2.61
CA LYS A 78 -28.05 -20.37 -2.18
C LYS A 78 -27.34 -19.62 -1.04
N ILE A 79 -26.89 -18.40 -1.30
CA ILE A 79 -26.41 -17.49 -0.26
C ILE A 79 -27.64 -16.84 0.37
N ASN A 80 -28.03 -17.28 1.57
CA ASN A 80 -29.09 -16.63 2.34
C ASN A 80 -28.54 -15.37 3.00
N HIS A 81 -29.36 -14.32 2.99
CA HIS A 81 -29.02 -12.98 3.47
C HIS A 81 -29.24 -12.83 4.97
#